data_AF-A0A3M2G371-F1
#
_entry.id   AF-A0A3M2G371-F1
#
_cell.length_a   1.000
_cell.length_b   1.000
_cell.length_c   1.000
_cell.angle_alpha   90.00
_cell.angle_beta   90.00
_cell.angle_gamma   90.00
#
_symmetry.space_group_name_H-M   'P 1'
#
loop_
_entity.id
_entity.type
_entity.pdbx_description
1 polymer ?
#
loop_
_entity_poly.entity_id
_entity_poly.type
_entity_poly.pdbx_seq_one_letter_code
_entity_poly.pdbx_strand_id
1 'polypeptide(L)'
;MQRSSSFIIQFILVFLMGWSIFGYAEEIDPEEGDELVVSYCRECHSLARVYQTPYTKAQWEEAIDRMIKEGLEINSADRGNITTYLASLHKPDSILKLIGNFHFILVHFPIALILIIGLFELIAILTGELPQINLLHWLWRLALLSILPVIMLGFFLVLGNEHLSATLMWHRNLALLTALLTLVGLILREIAVKNPQKSMIWGYRLVLLLMMGAVGLTGHLGGISVHGDFVTSLMESFF
;
A
#
# COMPACT_ATOMS: atom_id res chain seq x y z
N MET A 1 9.38 2.23 -35.04
CA MET A 1 10.05 2.24 -33.72
C MET A 1 9.73 3.47 -32.85
N GLN A 2 8.80 4.37 -33.22
CA GLN A 2 8.57 5.65 -32.52
C GLN A 2 7.48 5.63 -31.43
N ARG A 3 6.73 4.51 -31.30
CA ARG A 3 5.56 4.41 -30.40
C ARG A 3 5.92 4.00 -28.96
N SER A 4 7.11 3.42 -28.70
CA SER A 4 7.45 2.91 -27.36
C SER A 4 8.00 3.97 -26.41
N SER A 5 8.53 5.09 -26.92
CA SER A 5 9.07 6.17 -26.09
C SER A 5 7.98 6.97 -25.38
N SER A 6 6.85 7.22 -26.04
CA SER A 6 5.70 7.91 -25.44
C SER A 6 5.13 7.19 -24.22
N PHE A 7 5.10 5.85 -24.26
CA PHE A 7 4.60 5.02 -23.15
C PHE A 7 5.50 5.07 -21.91
N ILE A 8 6.83 5.01 -22.11
CA ILE A 8 7.80 5.10 -21.00
C ILE A 8 7.73 6.49 -20.35
N ILE A 9 7.60 7.55 -21.15
CA ILE A 9 7.48 8.93 -20.65
C ILE A 9 6.23 9.10 -19.78
N GLN A 10 5.08 8.59 -20.23
CA GLN A 10 3.83 8.65 -19.45
C GLN A 10 3.96 7.94 -18.09
N PHE A 11 4.60 6.76 -18.06
CA PHE A 11 4.83 6.04 -16.81
C PHE A 11 5.75 6.83 -15.86
N ILE A 12 6.85 7.39 -16.38
CA ILE A 12 7.78 8.22 -15.58
C ILE A 12 7.06 9.43 -14.98
N LEU A 13 6.21 10.11 -15.75
CA LEU A 13 5.45 11.26 -15.25
C LEU A 13 4.50 10.88 -14.10
N VAL A 14 3.76 9.77 -14.24
CA VAL A 14 2.86 9.27 -13.19
C VAL A 14 3.64 8.85 -11.95
N PHE A 15 4.80 8.20 -12.13
CA PHE A 15 5.68 7.82 -11.03
C PHE A 15 6.21 9.02 -10.26
N LEU A 16 6.70 10.05 -10.96
CA LEU A 16 7.23 11.27 -10.34
C LEU A 16 6.14 12.08 -9.63
N MET A 17 4.93 12.13 -10.18
CA MET A 17 3.76 12.71 -9.50
C MET A 17 3.44 11.96 -8.21
N GLY A 18 3.46 10.62 -8.26
CA GLY A 18 3.30 9.76 -7.09
C GLY A 18 4.42 9.89 -6.06
N TRP A 19 5.59 10.43 -6.40
CA TRP A 19 6.70 10.66 -5.46
C TRP A 19 6.62 12.04 -4.79
N SER A 20 6.18 13.07 -5.52
CA SER A 20 6.31 14.48 -5.12
C SER A 20 5.32 14.92 -4.03
N ILE A 21 4.22 14.18 -3.84
CA ILE A 21 3.12 14.55 -2.93
C ILE A 21 3.35 13.99 -1.52
N PHE A 22 4.31 13.09 -1.33
CA PHE A 22 4.44 12.29 -0.11
C PHE A 22 5.38 12.82 0.98
N GLY A 23 6.00 13.99 0.77
CA GLY A 23 6.78 14.64 1.83
C GLY A 23 5.94 15.18 3.00
N TYR A 24 4.60 15.03 2.99
CA TYR A 24 3.68 15.74 3.89
C TYR A 24 2.68 14.88 4.66
N ALA A 25 2.62 13.55 4.45
CA ALA A 25 1.66 12.74 5.20
C ALA A 25 2.21 12.40 6.59
N GLU A 26 1.51 12.85 7.63
CA GLU A 26 1.86 12.61 9.04
C GLU A 26 1.50 11.17 9.44
N GLU A 27 2.48 10.44 9.95
CA GLU A 27 2.33 9.07 10.44
C GLU A 27 1.57 9.10 11.77
N ILE A 28 0.49 8.33 11.88
CA ILE A 28 -0.07 8.00 13.20
C ILE A 28 0.43 6.62 13.56
N ASP A 29 1.10 6.53 14.71
CA ASP A 29 1.33 5.27 15.38
C ASP A 29 -0.01 4.79 15.98
N PRO A 30 -0.61 3.71 15.44
CA PRO A 30 -1.89 3.20 15.94
C PRO A 30 -1.78 2.66 17.37
N GLU A 31 -0.58 2.23 17.79
CA GLU A 31 -0.29 1.73 19.14
C GLU A 31 -0.36 2.89 20.14
N GLU A 32 0.20 4.05 19.78
CA GLU A 32 0.15 5.27 20.59
C GLU A 32 -1.29 5.79 20.79
N GLY A 33 -2.12 5.76 19.73
CA GLY A 33 -3.52 6.18 19.81
C GLY A 33 -4.38 5.30 20.73
N ASP A 34 -4.19 3.99 20.67
CA ASP A 34 -4.89 3.03 21.52
C ASP A 34 -4.45 3.12 22.98
N GLU A 35 -3.14 3.21 23.23
CA GLU A 35 -2.60 3.40 24.58
C GLU A 35 -3.10 4.68 25.24
N LEU A 36 -3.23 5.77 24.49
CA LEU A 36 -3.83 7.02 24.97
C LEU A 36 -5.31 6.84 25.32
N VAL A 37 -6.08 6.13 24.51
CA VAL A 37 -7.49 5.81 24.84
C VAL A 37 -7.56 4.96 26.10
N VAL A 38 -6.74 3.93 26.21
CA VAL A 38 -6.72 3.03 27.38
C VAL A 38 -6.33 3.80 28.63
N SER A 39 -5.32 4.66 28.57
CA SER A 39 -4.84 5.42 29.73
C SER A 39 -5.88 6.43 30.24
N TYR A 40 -6.49 7.21 29.36
CA TYR A 40 -7.41 8.29 29.77
C TYR A 40 -8.86 7.85 29.97
N CYS A 41 -9.36 6.89 29.18
CA CYS A 41 -10.80 6.63 29.11
C CYS A 41 -11.27 5.47 29.98
N ARG A 42 -10.37 4.59 30.44
CA ARG A 42 -10.72 3.41 31.26
C ARG A 42 -11.09 3.74 32.70
N GLU A 43 -10.66 4.90 33.19
CA GLU A 43 -10.76 5.25 34.61
C GLU A 43 -12.20 5.48 35.05
N CYS A 44 -13.05 5.98 34.15
CA CYS A 44 -14.42 6.41 34.48
C CYS A 44 -15.52 5.55 33.84
N HIS A 45 -15.29 4.94 32.67
CA HIS A 45 -16.31 4.13 31.99
C HIS A 45 -15.70 3.01 31.14
N SER A 46 -16.52 2.04 30.73
CA SER A 46 -16.07 0.95 29.86
C SER A 46 -15.59 1.44 28.51
N LEU A 47 -14.44 0.95 28.04
CA LEU A 47 -13.91 1.26 26.71
C LEU A 47 -14.75 0.68 25.57
N ALA A 48 -15.56 -0.36 25.83
CA ALA A 48 -16.43 -0.97 24.81
C ALA A 48 -17.30 0.06 24.07
N ARG A 49 -17.85 1.05 24.80
CA ARG A 49 -18.63 2.12 24.19
C ARG A 49 -17.77 3.06 23.35
N VAL A 50 -16.54 3.32 23.78
CA VAL A 50 -15.62 4.24 23.11
C VAL A 50 -15.27 3.69 21.72
N TYR A 51 -14.84 2.42 21.67
CA TYR A 51 -14.46 1.78 20.42
C TYR A 51 -15.63 1.54 19.48
N GLN A 52 -16.86 1.34 19.97
CA GLN A 52 -18.01 0.99 19.11
C GLN A 52 -18.80 2.19 18.59
N THR A 53 -18.44 3.42 19.00
CA THR A 53 -19.23 4.61 18.65
C THR A 53 -18.77 5.21 17.31
N PRO A 54 -19.63 5.26 16.28
CA PRO A 54 -19.25 5.73 14.95
C PRO A 54 -19.35 7.25 14.84
N TYR A 55 -18.53 7.96 15.62
CA TYR A 55 -18.43 9.42 15.58
C TYR A 55 -17.37 9.89 14.59
N THR A 56 -17.64 11.03 13.96
CA THR A 56 -16.64 11.81 13.22
C THR A 56 -15.65 12.48 14.18
N LYS A 57 -14.51 12.95 13.68
CA LYS A 57 -13.49 13.67 14.49
C LYS A 57 -14.08 14.83 15.27
N ALA A 58 -14.90 15.68 14.63
CA ALA A 58 -15.57 16.80 15.30
C ALA A 58 -16.55 16.36 16.40
N GLN A 59 -17.26 15.24 16.19
CA GLN A 59 -18.16 14.68 17.20
C GLN A 59 -17.39 14.07 18.38
N TRP A 60 -16.23 13.46 18.12
CA TRP A 60 -15.33 12.99 19.18
C TRP A 60 -14.72 14.15 19.97
N GLU A 61 -14.28 15.22 19.29
CA GLU A 61 -13.81 16.45 19.93
C GLU A 61 -14.85 17.03 20.88
N GLU A 62 -16.10 17.17 20.42
CA GLU A 62 -17.19 17.65 21.27
C GLU A 62 -17.47 16.69 22.44
N ALA A 63 -17.39 15.38 22.21
CA ALA A 63 -17.59 14.38 23.26
C ALA A 63 -16.52 14.47 24.35
N ILE A 64 -15.24 14.57 23.98
CA ILE A 64 -14.14 14.71 24.93
C ILE A 64 -14.21 16.06 25.63
N ASP A 65 -14.61 17.13 24.95
CA ASP A 65 -14.81 18.45 25.60
C ASP A 65 -15.87 18.42 26.69
N ARG A 66 -16.92 17.58 26.52
CA ARG A 66 -17.87 17.31 27.61
C ARG A 66 -17.20 16.56 28.75
N MET A 67 -16.37 15.56 28.48
CA MET A 67 -15.65 14.82 29.53
C MET A 67 -14.68 15.71 30.31
N ILE A 68 -14.00 16.64 29.64
CA ILE A 68 -13.13 17.63 30.29
C ILE A 68 -13.93 18.50 31.26
N LYS A 69 -15.15 18.92 30.88
CA LYS A 69 -16.05 19.66 31.78
C LYS A 69 -16.50 18.85 32.99
N GLU A 70 -16.62 17.53 32.85
CA GLU A 70 -17.00 16.60 33.92
C GLU A 70 -15.79 16.14 34.77
N GLY A 71 -14.56 16.54 34.41
CA GLY A 71 -13.36 16.33 35.23
C GLY A 71 -12.22 15.52 34.59
N LEU A 72 -12.28 15.21 33.29
CA LEU A 72 -11.14 14.61 32.58
C LEU A 72 -9.99 15.63 32.45
N GLU A 73 -8.82 15.29 32.98
CA GLU A 73 -7.59 16.05 32.80
C GLU A 73 -6.77 15.48 31.64
N ILE A 74 -6.68 16.21 30.53
CA ILE A 74 -5.93 15.80 29.34
C ILE A 74 -5.30 17.03 28.68
N ASN A 75 -4.11 16.87 28.09
CA ASN A 75 -3.46 17.95 27.36
C ASN A 75 -4.00 18.05 25.90
N SER A 76 -3.70 19.16 25.21
CA SER A 76 -4.21 19.41 23.87
C SER A 76 -3.66 18.47 22.79
N ALA A 77 -2.44 17.95 22.96
CA ALA A 77 -1.81 17.04 22.02
C ALA A 77 -2.50 15.66 22.09
N ASP A 78 -2.62 15.09 23.30
CA ASP A 78 -3.26 13.79 23.51
C ASP A 78 -4.74 13.83 23.14
N ARG A 79 -5.43 14.93 23.44
CA ARG A 79 -6.81 15.15 22.96
C ARG A 79 -6.88 15.04 21.44
N GLY A 80 -5.97 15.68 20.71
CA GLY A 80 -5.92 15.64 19.25
C GLY A 80 -5.61 14.25 18.69
N ASN A 81 -4.70 13.53 19.33
CA ASN A 81 -4.32 12.17 18.95
C ASN A 81 -5.49 11.19 19.16
N ILE A 82 -6.15 11.24 20.33
CA ILE A 82 -7.29 10.38 20.65
C ILE A 82 -8.47 10.62 19.71
N THR A 83 -8.87 11.87 19.46
CA THR A 83 -10.04 12.15 18.59
C THR A 83 -9.78 11.71 17.16
N THR A 84 -8.55 11.85 16.70
CA THR A 84 -8.12 11.40 15.38
C THR A 84 -8.10 9.88 15.28
N TYR A 85 -7.54 9.19 16.28
CA TYR A 85 -7.53 7.74 16.35
C TYR A 85 -8.97 7.18 16.38
N LEU A 86 -9.83 7.63 17.30
CA LEU A 86 -11.20 7.13 17.44
C LEU A 86 -12.08 7.40 16.21
N ALA A 87 -11.91 8.55 15.55
CA ALA A 87 -12.60 8.85 14.29
C ALA A 87 -12.12 7.96 13.14
N SER A 88 -10.87 7.50 13.18
CA SER A 88 -10.31 6.63 12.15
C SER A 88 -10.94 5.23 12.16
N LEU A 89 -11.43 4.76 13.31
CA LEU A 89 -12.05 3.45 13.49
C LEU A 89 -13.38 3.31 12.73
N HIS A 90 -14.11 4.41 12.52
CA HIS A 90 -15.47 4.39 11.98
C HIS A 90 -15.67 5.43 10.87
N LYS A 91 -14.91 5.29 9.78
CA LYS A 91 -15.07 6.16 8.61
C LYS A 91 -16.44 5.94 7.95
N PRO A 92 -17.26 7.00 7.78
CA PRO A 92 -18.59 6.86 7.17
C PRO A 92 -18.49 6.31 5.75
N ASP A 93 -19.38 5.36 5.44
CA ASP A 93 -19.45 4.66 4.17
C ASP A 93 -19.57 5.64 3.00
N SER A 94 -18.47 5.80 2.27
CA SER A 94 -18.32 6.78 1.21
C SER A 94 -17.74 6.12 -0.04
N ILE A 95 -17.87 6.79 -1.19
CA ILE A 95 -17.29 6.43 -2.50
C ILE A 95 -15.84 5.89 -2.40
N LEU A 96 -15.11 6.28 -1.36
CA LEU A 96 -13.79 5.79 -0.99
C LEU A 96 -13.75 4.27 -0.73
N LYS A 97 -14.75 3.65 -0.10
CA LYS A 97 -14.85 2.19 0.03
C LYS A 97 -15.01 1.51 -1.33
N LEU A 98 -15.82 2.09 -2.22
CA LEU A 98 -15.99 1.58 -3.58
C LEU A 98 -14.66 1.62 -4.35
N ILE A 99 -13.95 2.75 -4.27
CA ILE A 99 -12.61 2.93 -4.86
C ILE A 99 -11.59 1.95 -4.25
N GLY A 100 -11.65 1.71 -2.95
CA GLY A 100 -10.81 0.73 -2.24
C GLY A 100 -11.02 -0.70 -2.75
N ASN A 101 -12.27 -1.11 -2.94
CA ASN A 101 -12.59 -2.43 -3.50
C ASN A 101 -12.05 -2.60 -4.92
N PHE A 102 -12.12 -1.55 -5.75
CA PHE A 102 -11.53 -1.58 -7.09
C PHE A 102 -9.99 -1.58 -7.06
N HIS A 103 -9.35 -0.86 -6.13
CA HIS A 103 -7.91 -0.90 -5.95
C HIS A 103 -7.44 -2.33 -5.65
N PHE A 104 -8.12 -3.05 -4.74
CA PHE A 104 -7.82 -4.45 -4.45
C PHE A 104 -7.96 -5.36 -5.68
N ILE A 105 -9.03 -5.22 -6.47
CA ILE A 105 -9.18 -6.04 -7.69
C ILE A 105 -8.08 -5.72 -8.69
N LEU A 106 -7.75 -4.44 -8.86
CA LEU A 106 -6.78 -3.99 -9.85
C LEU A 106 -5.34 -4.37 -9.51
N VAL A 107 -4.97 -4.53 -8.23
CA VAL A 107 -3.62 -5.01 -7.86
C VAL A 107 -3.36 -6.45 -8.31
N HIS A 108 -4.38 -7.29 -8.47
CA HIS A 108 -4.18 -8.70 -8.87
C HIS A 108 -3.66 -8.83 -10.30
N PHE A 109 -3.97 -7.89 -11.19
CA PHE A 109 -3.52 -7.92 -12.58
C PHE A 109 -1.99 -7.83 -12.71
N PRO A 110 -1.31 -6.78 -12.22
CA PRO A 110 0.15 -6.71 -12.27
C PRO A 110 0.81 -7.85 -11.49
N ILE A 111 0.25 -8.26 -10.35
CA ILE A 111 0.75 -9.39 -9.54
C ILE A 111 0.74 -10.67 -10.37
N ALA A 112 -0.39 -11.04 -10.97
CA ALA A 112 -0.51 -12.23 -11.78
C ALA A 112 0.44 -12.19 -13.00
N LEU A 113 0.53 -11.04 -13.68
CA LEU A 113 1.43 -10.89 -14.82
C LEU A 113 2.91 -11.04 -14.42
N ILE A 114 3.33 -10.44 -13.30
CA ILE A 114 4.69 -10.59 -12.76
C ILE A 114 5.00 -12.04 -12.41
N LEU A 115 4.08 -12.74 -11.74
CA LEU A 115 4.26 -14.15 -11.37
C LEU A 115 4.31 -15.06 -12.61
N ILE A 116 3.49 -14.78 -13.63
CA ILE A 116 3.52 -15.51 -14.91
C ILE A 116 4.86 -15.27 -15.61
N ILE A 117 5.35 -14.03 -15.68
CA ILE A 117 6.68 -13.70 -16.24
C ILE A 117 7.77 -14.48 -15.49
N GLY A 118 7.71 -14.50 -14.16
CA GLY A 118 8.60 -15.28 -13.29
C GLY A 118 8.58 -16.77 -13.61
N LEU A 119 7.39 -17.35 -13.77
CA LEU A 119 7.21 -18.75 -14.13
C LEU A 119 7.81 -19.07 -15.51
N PHE A 120 7.56 -18.24 -16.53
CA PHE A 120 8.14 -18.44 -17.85
C PHE A 120 9.67 -18.34 -17.85
N GLU A 121 10.25 -17.40 -17.10
CA GLU A 121 11.71 -17.31 -16.95
C GLU A 121 12.28 -18.50 -16.18
N LEU A 122 11.59 -18.97 -15.14
CA LEU A 122 12.03 -20.16 -14.40
C LEU A 122 12.03 -21.40 -15.31
N ILE A 123 10.98 -21.61 -16.10
CA ILE A 123 10.91 -22.70 -17.07
C ILE A 123 12.05 -22.59 -18.09
N ALA A 124 12.34 -21.40 -18.61
CA ALA A 124 13.46 -21.18 -19.53
C ALA A 124 14.82 -21.52 -18.91
N ILE A 125 15.02 -21.22 -17.62
CA ILE A 125 16.25 -21.59 -16.90
C ILE A 125 16.36 -23.11 -16.75
N LEU A 126 15.26 -23.78 -16.37
CA LEU A 126 15.24 -25.21 -16.09
C LEU A 126 15.34 -26.07 -17.36
N THR A 127 14.73 -25.62 -18.46
CA THR A 127 14.73 -26.34 -19.74
C THR A 127 15.95 -25.99 -20.61
N GLY A 128 16.59 -24.85 -20.35
CA GLY A 128 17.61 -24.30 -21.25
C GLY A 128 17.04 -23.73 -22.56
N GLU A 129 15.72 -23.78 -22.76
CA GLU A 129 15.05 -23.19 -23.91
C GLU A 129 14.89 -21.68 -23.74
N LEU A 130 15.07 -20.93 -24.83
CA LEU A 130 14.82 -19.49 -24.80
C LEU A 130 13.31 -19.24 -24.73
N PRO A 131 12.84 -18.38 -23.80
CA PRO A 131 11.42 -18.08 -23.70
C PRO A 131 10.94 -17.41 -24.98
N GLN A 132 9.67 -17.64 -25.34
CA GLN A 132 9.07 -16.98 -26.51
C GLN A 132 9.17 -15.45 -26.37
N ILE A 133 10.09 -14.86 -27.13
CA ILE A 133 10.51 -13.45 -26.97
C ILE A 133 9.32 -12.50 -27.16
N ASN A 134 8.40 -12.83 -28.07
CA ASN A 134 7.22 -12.02 -28.34
C ASN A 134 6.20 -12.07 -27.20
N LEU A 135 5.88 -13.26 -26.67
CA LEU A 135 4.94 -13.40 -25.55
C LEU A 135 5.45 -12.65 -24.32
N LEU A 136 6.70 -12.90 -23.94
CA LEU A 136 7.29 -12.31 -22.74
C LEU A 136 7.37 -10.78 -22.86
N HIS A 137 7.67 -10.25 -24.05
CA HIS A 137 7.67 -8.81 -24.32
C HIS A 137 6.32 -8.15 -24.05
N TRP A 138 5.23 -8.78 -24.50
CA TRP A 138 3.88 -8.27 -24.26
C TRP A 138 3.46 -8.39 -22.80
N LEU A 139 3.83 -9.48 -22.13
CA LEU A 139 3.56 -9.66 -20.69
C LEU A 139 4.20 -8.54 -19.86
N TRP A 140 5.48 -8.20 -20.09
CA TRP A 140 6.14 -7.11 -19.38
C TRP A 140 5.47 -5.74 -19.61
N ARG A 141 5.03 -5.46 -20.85
CA ARG A 141 4.32 -4.20 -21.17
C ARG A 141 2.94 -4.13 -20.53
N LEU A 142 2.20 -5.24 -20.54
CA LEU A 142 0.90 -5.32 -19.89
C LEU A 142 1.04 -5.19 -18.37
N ALA A 143 2.08 -5.79 -17.78
CA ALA A 143 2.38 -5.62 -16.36
C ALA A 143 2.58 -4.14 -16.05
N LEU A 144 3.47 -3.46 -16.78
CA LEU A 144 3.74 -2.04 -16.58
C LEU A 144 2.50 -1.15 -16.81
N LEU A 145 1.69 -1.45 -17.82
CA LEU A 145 0.45 -0.72 -18.10
C LEU A 145 -0.59 -0.89 -16.99
N SER A 146 -0.73 -2.11 -16.45
CA SER A 146 -1.69 -2.42 -15.39
C SER A 146 -1.35 -1.79 -14.04
N ILE A 147 -0.09 -1.38 -13.82
CA ILE A 147 0.35 -0.67 -12.61
C ILE A 147 -0.19 0.77 -12.56
N LEU A 148 -0.40 1.41 -13.72
CA LEU A 148 -0.86 2.80 -13.77
C LEU A 148 -2.19 3.05 -13.03
N PRO A 149 -3.29 2.30 -13.29
CA PRO A 149 -4.53 2.49 -12.56
C PRO A 149 -4.40 2.14 -11.07
N VAL A 150 -3.50 1.21 -10.70
CA VAL A 150 -3.23 0.86 -9.30
C VAL A 150 -2.62 2.03 -8.55
N ILE A 151 -1.56 2.64 -9.09
CA ILE A 151 -0.92 3.83 -8.50
C ILE A 151 -1.91 4.98 -8.42
N MET A 152 -2.67 5.22 -9.49
CA MET A 152 -3.65 6.30 -9.55
C MET A 152 -4.72 6.15 -8.45
N LEU A 153 -5.34 4.97 -8.32
CA LEU A 153 -6.38 4.74 -7.31
C LEU A 153 -5.79 4.71 -5.89
N GLY A 154 -4.59 4.17 -5.72
CA GLY A 154 -3.88 4.20 -4.43
C GLY A 154 -3.64 5.63 -3.95
N PHE A 155 -3.31 6.54 -4.88
CA PHE A 155 -3.15 7.96 -4.57
C PHE A 155 -4.45 8.62 -4.11
N PHE A 156 -5.58 8.35 -4.79
CA PHE A 156 -6.88 8.87 -4.36
C PHE A 156 -7.30 8.37 -2.97
N LEU A 157 -6.91 7.14 -2.61
CA LEU A 157 -7.17 6.61 -1.26
C LEU A 157 -6.34 7.33 -0.19
N VAL A 158 -5.12 7.75 -0.50
CA VAL A 158 -4.31 8.55 0.44
C VAL A 158 -4.91 9.93 0.67
N LEU A 159 -5.40 10.61 -0.37
CA LEU A 159 -6.01 11.95 -0.23
C LEU A 159 -7.23 11.97 0.71
N GLY A 160 -7.90 10.83 0.88
CA GLY A 160 -9.03 10.70 1.81
C GLY A 160 -8.64 10.47 3.27
N ASN A 161 -7.33 10.42 3.59
CA ASN A 161 -6.82 10.11 4.92
C ASN A 161 -5.90 11.23 5.41
N GLU A 162 -6.26 11.88 6.52
CA GLU A 162 -5.41 12.89 7.17
C GLU A 162 -4.14 12.27 7.76
N HIS A 163 -4.18 10.97 8.09
CA HIS A 163 -3.09 10.25 8.72
C HIS A 163 -2.96 8.81 8.22
N LEU A 164 -1.73 8.31 8.12
CA LEU A 164 -1.40 6.99 7.59
C LEU A 164 -0.64 6.18 8.66
N SER A 165 -0.93 4.89 8.78
CA SER A 165 -0.15 4.01 9.64
C SER A 165 1.22 3.68 9.01
N ALA A 166 2.18 3.33 9.87
CA ALA A 166 3.51 2.83 9.47
C ALA A 166 3.43 1.72 8.41
N THR A 167 2.60 0.71 8.68
CA THR A 167 2.38 -0.45 7.81
C THR A 167 1.88 -0.03 6.43
N LEU A 168 0.94 0.93 6.37
CA LEU A 168 0.40 1.43 5.11
C LEU A 168 1.43 2.24 4.32
N MET A 169 2.31 2.98 5.01
CA MET A 169 3.43 3.67 4.37
C MET A 169 4.46 2.71 3.79
N TRP A 170 4.82 1.65 4.52
CA TRP A 170 5.71 0.61 4.03
C TRP A 170 5.09 -0.17 2.85
N HIS A 171 3.79 -0.49 2.93
CA HIS A 171 3.04 -1.08 1.82
C HIS A 171 3.12 -0.21 0.55
N ARG A 172 2.85 1.09 0.68
CA ARG A 172 2.96 2.05 -0.42
C ARG A 172 4.38 2.11 -0.99
N ASN A 173 5.39 2.24 -0.14
CA ASN A 173 6.78 2.40 -0.57
C ASN A 173 7.27 1.15 -1.32
N LEU A 174 6.91 -0.05 -0.86
CA LEU A 174 7.21 -1.29 -1.56
C LEU A 174 6.43 -1.45 -2.87
N ALA A 175 5.20 -0.94 -2.95
CA ALA A 175 4.43 -0.90 -4.20
C ALA A 175 5.12 0.02 -5.24
N LEU A 176 5.60 1.21 -4.83
CA LEU A 176 6.35 2.12 -5.70
C LEU A 176 7.70 1.51 -6.12
N LEU A 177 8.40 0.84 -5.21
CA LEU A 177 9.61 0.08 -5.54
C LEU A 177 9.33 -0.99 -6.59
N THR A 178 8.24 -1.75 -6.43
CA THR A 178 7.82 -2.78 -7.40
C THR A 178 7.53 -2.17 -8.78
N ALA A 179 6.88 -1.00 -8.82
CA ALA A 179 6.63 -0.28 -10.06
C ALA A 179 7.93 0.15 -10.76
N LEU A 180 8.90 0.66 -9.99
CA LEU A 180 10.22 1.01 -10.50
C LEU A 180 10.99 -0.22 -11.00
N LEU A 181 11.00 -1.32 -10.24
CA LEU A 181 11.64 -2.58 -10.62
C LEU A 181 11.01 -3.17 -11.90
N THR A 182 9.69 -3.02 -12.08
CA THR A 182 9.01 -3.45 -13.31
C THR A 182 9.51 -2.67 -14.53
N LEU A 183 9.65 -1.35 -14.40
CA LEU A 183 10.20 -0.51 -15.47
C LEU A 183 11.66 -0.86 -15.78
N VAL A 184 12.50 -0.95 -14.74
CA VAL A 184 13.92 -1.30 -14.87
C VAL A 184 14.09 -2.68 -15.50
N GLY A 185 13.31 -3.66 -15.05
CA GLY A 185 13.30 -5.03 -15.60
C GLY A 185 12.94 -5.06 -17.08
N LEU A 186 11.91 -4.31 -17.50
CA LEU A 186 11.56 -4.17 -18.91
C LEU A 186 12.70 -3.57 -19.72
N ILE A 187 13.34 -2.49 -19.24
CA ILE A 187 14.46 -1.83 -19.94
C ILE A 187 15.66 -2.78 -20.08
N LEU A 188 16.08 -3.42 -18.98
CA LEU A 188 17.19 -4.38 -18.98
C LEU A 188 16.91 -5.56 -19.91
N ARG A 189 15.69 -6.06 -19.92
CA ARG A 189 15.25 -7.11 -20.84
C ARG A 189 15.35 -6.67 -22.31
N GLU A 190 14.85 -5.48 -22.65
CA GLU A 190 14.95 -4.95 -24.02
C GLU A 190 16.42 -4.80 -24.47
N ILE A 191 17.31 -4.40 -23.57
CA ILE A 191 18.75 -4.35 -23.83
C ILE A 191 19.32 -5.76 -24.02
N ALA A 192 18.98 -6.71 -23.14
CA ALA A 192 19.43 -8.10 -23.19
C ALA A 192 18.97 -8.84 -24.46
N VAL A 193 17.77 -8.54 -24.96
CA VAL A 193 17.25 -9.12 -26.22
C VAL A 193 18.03 -8.59 -27.43
N LYS A 194 18.38 -7.30 -27.44
CA LYS A 194 19.14 -6.69 -28.54
C LYS A 194 20.62 -7.07 -28.53
N ASN A 195 21.20 -7.17 -27.34
CA ASN A 195 22.61 -7.48 -27.11
C ASN A 195 22.71 -8.59 -26.06
N PRO A 196 22.60 -9.87 -26.46
CA PRO A 196 22.55 -11.01 -25.54
C PRO A 196 23.90 -11.28 -24.89
N GLN A 197 24.19 -10.52 -23.82
CA GLN A 197 25.31 -10.76 -22.92
C GLN A 197 24.82 -11.51 -21.68
N LYS A 198 25.59 -12.52 -21.23
CA LYS A 198 25.23 -13.31 -20.03
C LYS A 198 24.98 -12.42 -18.81
N SER A 199 25.80 -11.39 -18.60
CA SER A 199 25.65 -10.43 -17.50
C SER A 199 24.30 -9.69 -17.55
N MET A 200 23.87 -9.24 -18.73
CA MET A 200 22.58 -8.55 -18.92
C MET A 200 21.40 -9.49 -18.68
N ILE A 201 21.49 -10.75 -19.11
CA ILE A 201 20.46 -11.76 -18.89
C ILE A 201 20.29 -12.05 -17.40
N TRP A 202 21.40 -12.30 -16.69
CA TRP A 202 21.37 -12.48 -15.24
C TRP A 202 20.92 -11.21 -14.50
N GLY A 203 21.26 -10.04 -15.02
CA GLY A 203 20.84 -8.74 -14.47
C GLY A 203 19.32 -8.57 -14.43
N TYR A 204 18.60 -8.73 -15.55
CA TYR A 204 17.14 -8.56 -15.53
C TYR A 204 16.45 -9.71 -14.76
N ARG A 205 17.02 -10.92 -14.74
CA ARG A 205 16.51 -12.04 -13.93
C ARG A 205 16.62 -11.78 -12.44
N LEU A 206 17.73 -11.17 -11.99
CA LEU A 206 17.87 -10.71 -10.61
C LEU A 206 16.82 -9.65 -10.27
N VAL A 207 16.60 -8.67 -11.16
CA VAL A 207 15.53 -7.66 -10.98
C VAL A 207 14.15 -8.31 -10.90
N LEU A 208 13.86 -9.31 -11.74
CA LEU A 208 12.60 -10.06 -11.70
C LEU A 208 12.42 -10.80 -10.36
N LEU A 209 13.47 -11.43 -9.84
CA LEU A 209 13.42 -12.10 -8.54
C LEU A 209 13.17 -11.11 -7.40
N LEU A 210 13.87 -9.98 -7.39
CA LEU A 210 13.67 -8.91 -6.41
C LEU A 210 12.24 -8.35 -6.50
N MET A 211 11.72 -8.17 -7.71
CA MET A 211 10.36 -7.71 -7.96
C MET A 211 9.32 -8.70 -7.42
N MET A 212 9.48 -10.00 -7.64
CA MET A 212 8.58 -11.03 -7.10
C MET A 212 8.60 -11.05 -5.55
N GLY A 213 9.78 -10.89 -4.94
CA GLY A 213 9.90 -10.77 -3.49
C GLY A 213 9.22 -9.50 -2.95
N ALA A 214 9.43 -8.36 -3.60
CA ALA A 214 8.78 -7.09 -3.26
C ALA A 214 7.25 -7.18 -3.36
N VAL A 215 6.71 -7.83 -4.39
CA VAL A 215 5.26 -8.10 -4.52
C VAL A 215 4.73 -8.92 -3.35
N GLY A 216 5.43 -9.99 -2.96
CA GLY A 216 5.04 -10.83 -1.83
C GLY A 216 4.99 -10.05 -0.51
N LEU A 217 6.02 -9.26 -0.23
CA LEU A 217 6.09 -8.40 0.95
C LEU A 217 5.00 -7.31 0.94
N THR A 218 4.78 -6.67 -0.21
CA THR A 218 3.72 -5.67 -0.38
C THR A 218 2.34 -6.28 -0.10
N GLY A 219 2.07 -7.48 -0.61
CA GLY A 219 0.83 -8.21 -0.37
C GLY A 219 0.63 -8.55 1.11
N HIS A 220 1.68 -9.00 1.79
CA HIS A 220 1.65 -9.28 3.23
C HIS A 220 1.30 -8.02 4.05
N LEU A 221 1.96 -6.89 3.81
CA LEU A 221 1.67 -5.62 4.48
C LEU A 221 0.28 -5.07 4.15
N GLY A 222 -0.21 -5.33 2.93
CA GLY A 222 -1.58 -5.00 2.53
C GLY A 222 -2.60 -5.82 3.32
N GLY A 223 -2.32 -7.12 3.54
CA GLY A 223 -3.16 -7.99 4.36
C GLY A 223 -3.23 -7.54 5.82
N ILE A 224 -2.09 -7.17 6.42
CA ILE A 224 -2.01 -6.64 7.79
C ILE A 224 -2.77 -5.31 7.90
N SER A 225 -2.65 -4.41 6.92
CA SER A 225 -3.38 -3.14 6.93
C SER A 225 -4.91 -3.29 6.91
N VAL A 226 -5.43 -4.44 6.45
CA VAL A 226 -6.87 -4.71 6.36
C VAL A 226 -7.39 -5.59 7.50
N HIS A 227 -6.57 -6.55 7.96
CA HIS A 227 -6.99 -7.58 8.94
C HIS A 227 -6.20 -7.53 10.26
N GLY A 228 -5.26 -6.60 10.43
CA GLY A 228 -4.38 -6.52 11.60
C GLY A 228 -5.16 -6.48 12.92
N ASP A 229 -6.19 -5.62 12.97
CA ASP A 229 -7.07 -5.45 14.13
C ASP A 229 -7.84 -6.73 14.50
N PHE A 230 -8.10 -7.62 13.52
CA PHE A 230 -8.76 -8.90 13.78
C PHE A 230 -7.82 -9.90 14.45
N VAL A 231 -6.53 -9.92 14.09
CA VAL A 231 -5.57 -10.88 14.64
C VAL A 231 -5.15 -10.47 16.05
N THR A 232 -4.93 -9.17 16.30
CA THR A 232 -4.64 -8.64 17.63
C THR A 232 -5.82 -8.84 18.59
N SER A 233 -7.04 -8.51 18.17
CA SER A 233 -8.23 -8.76 19.00
C SER A 233 -8.50 -10.25 19.26
N LEU A 234 -8.19 -11.13 18.31
CA LEU A 234 -8.28 -12.57 18.54
C LEU A 234 -7.24 -13.03 19.57
N MET A 235 -5.98 -12.54 19.49
CA MET A 235 -4.94 -12.87 20.46
C MET A 235 -5.27 -12.36 21.87
N GLU A 236 -5.78 -11.13 22.00
CA GLU A 236 -6.23 -10.60 23.29
C GLU A 236 -7.41 -11.38 23.88
N SER A 237 -8.27 -11.98 23.07
CA SER A 237 -9.38 -12.82 23.56
C SER A 237 -8.95 -14.18 24.12
N PHE A 238 -7.69 -14.58 23.91
CA PHE A 238 -7.10 -15.83 24.40
C PHE A 238 -6.18 -15.67 25.61
N PHE A 239 -5.96 -14.44 26.10
CA PHE A 239 -5.19 -14.12 27.31
C PHE A 239 -6.03 -13.32 28.31
#